data_AF-A0A1E2S0A6-F1
#
_entry.id   AF-A0A1E2S0A6-F1
#
_cell.length_a   1.000
_cell.length_b   1.000
_cell.length_c   1.000
_cell.angle_alpha   90.00
_cell.angle_beta   90.00
_cell.angle_gamma   90.00
#
_symmetry.space_group_name_H-M   'P 1'
#
loop_
_entity.id
_entity.type
_entity.pdbx_description
1 polymer ?
#
loop_
_entity_poly.entity_id
_entity_poly.type
_entity_poly.pdbx_seq_one_letter_code
_entity_poly.pdbx_strand_id
1 'polypeptide(L)' 'MQHLEATHALGIHWGVFKLTDEGRNAPAEALSRALAESRIPTETFPAAESGHVWEGA' A
#
# COMPACT_ATOMS: atom_id res chain seq x y z
N MET A 1 0.75 11.21 -5.73
CA MET A 1 -0.63 11.28 -5.22
C MET A 1 -0.94 12.63 -4.59
N GLN A 2 -0.16 13.15 -3.62
CA GLN A 2 -0.40 14.50 -3.09
C GLN A 2 0.86 15.37 -3.03
N HIS A 3 1.96 14.87 -2.43
CA HIS A 3 3.21 15.66 -2.30
C HIS A 3 4.23 15.42 -3.43
N LEU A 4 4.35 14.18 -3.89
CA LEU A 4 5.27 13.79 -4.96
C LEU A 4 4.61 13.79 -6.34
N GLU A 5 3.32 14.16 -6.42
CA GLU A 5 2.50 14.12 -7.65
C GLU A 5 2.53 12.76 -8.42
N ALA A 6 3.01 11.69 -7.78
CA ALA A 6 3.07 10.35 -8.37
C ALA A 6 1.68 9.84 -8.81
N THR A 7 1.58 9.26 -10.00
CA THR A 7 0.34 8.66 -10.50
C THR A 7 0.09 7.27 -9.94
N HIS A 8 1.16 6.57 -9.52
CA HIS A 8 1.11 5.23 -8.94
C HIS A 8 2.11 5.08 -7.78
N ALA A 9 1.83 4.17 -6.86
CA ALA A 9 2.72 3.76 -5.78
C ALA A 9 2.50 2.28 -5.43
N LEU A 10 3.45 1.67 -4.70
CA LEU A 10 3.33 0.28 -4.23
C LEU A 10 3.64 0.22 -2.73
N GLY A 11 2.72 -0.36 -1.95
CA GLY A 11 2.89 -0.56 -0.51
C GLY A 11 3.82 -1.74 -0.27
N ILE A 12 5.05 -1.46 0.13
CA ILE A 12 6.08 -2.47 0.45
C ILE A 12 6.34 -2.52 1.96
N HIS A 13 7.31 -3.33 2.38
CA HIS A 13 7.83 -3.40 3.76
C HIS A 13 6.89 -3.98 4.83
N TRP A 14 5.74 -4.51 4.43
CA TRP A 14 4.76 -5.10 5.34
C TRP A 14 4.73 -6.64 5.23
N GLY A 15 4.18 -7.32 6.23
CA GLY A 15 3.76 -8.73 6.14
C GLY A 15 4.87 -9.81 6.07
N VAL A 16 6.15 -9.42 6.05
CA VAL A 16 7.31 -10.33 5.94
C VAL A 16 8.05 -10.53 7.27
N PHE A 17 8.47 -9.44 7.92
CA PHE A 17 9.21 -9.48 9.19
C PHE A 17 8.45 -8.74 10.29
N LYS A 18 8.44 -9.29 11.51
CA LYS A 18 7.94 -8.58 12.69
C LYS A 18 9.01 -7.59 13.17
N LEU A 19 8.90 -6.33 12.74
CA LEU A 19 9.77 -5.24 13.20
C LEU A 19 9.13 -4.39 14.30
N THR A 20 7.80 -4.48 14.47
CA THR A 20 7.01 -3.76 15.47
C THR A 20 5.92 -4.69 16.04
N ASP A 21 5.09 -4.20 16.95
CA ASP A 21 3.97 -4.96 17.54
C ASP A 21 2.67 -4.90 16.73
N GLU A 22 2.69 -4.31 15.54
CA GLU A 22 1.52 -4.31 14.67
C GLU A 22 1.16 -5.72 14.19
N GLY A 23 -0.14 -5.98 14.03
CA GLY A 23 -0.61 -7.23 13.45
C GLY A 23 -0.13 -7.37 12.00
N ARG A 24 0.16 -8.59 11.54
CA ARG A 24 0.74 -8.85 10.21
C ARG A 24 0.02 -8.11 9.06
N ASN A 25 -1.31 -8.08 9.09
CA ASN A 25 -2.15 -7.48 8.04
C ASN A 25 -2.53 -6.02 8.36
N ALA A 26 -2.24 -5.54 9.57
CA ALA A 26 -2.64 -4.22 10.02
C ALA A 26 -2.10 -3.09 9.11
N PRO A 27 -0.86 -3.14 8.57
CA PRO A 27 -0.40 -2.13 7.61
C PRO A 27 -1.22 -2.07 6.32
N ALA A 28 -1.57 -3.22 5.72
CA ALA A 28 -2.36 -3.28 4.51
C ALA A 28 -3.79 -2.76 4.73
N GLU A 29 -4.40 -3.11 5.86
CA GLU A 29 -5.72 -2.60 6.26
C GLU A 29 -5.68 -1.09 6.53
N ALA A 30 -4.63 -0.60 7.18
CA ALA A 30 -4.44 0.83 7.42
C ALA A 30 -4.27 1.61 6.12
N LEU A 31 -3.50 1.09 5.16
CA LEU A 31 -3.35 1.70 3.83
C LEU A 31 -4.71 1.79 3.13
N SER A 32 -5.49 0.70 3.10
CA SER A 32 -6.81 0.68 2.49
C SER A 32 -7.75 1.75 3.08
N ARG A 33 -7.79 1.89 4.41
CA ARG A 33 -8.57 2.95 5.08
C ARG A 33 -8.10 4.35 4.70
N ALA A 34 -6.79 4.60 4.74
CA ALA A 34 -6.24 5.92 4.43
C ALA A 34 -6.50 6.33 2.97
N LEU A 35 -6.43 5.38 2.03
CA LEU A 35 -6.77 5.61 0.62
C LEU A 35 -8.25 5.94 0.44
N ALA A 36 -9.14 5.21 1.13
CA ALA A 36 -10.58 5.47 1.10
C ALA A 36 -10.91 6.87 1.66
N GLU A 37 -10.33 7.25 2.81
CA GLU A 37 -10.49 8.58 3.41
C GLU A 37 -9.98 9.70 2.49
N SER A 38 -8.89 9.42 1.76
CA SER A 38 -8.26 10.36 0.82
C SER A 38 -8.91 10.36 -0.57
N ARG A 39 -9.90 9.48 -0.82
CA ARG A 39 -10.54 9.23 -2.13
C ARG A 39 -9.52 8.88 -3.23
N ILE A 40 -8.48 8.13 -2.86
CA ILE A 40 -7.49 7.61 -3.80
C ILE A 40 -7.91 6.18 -4.19
N PRO A 41 -7.99 5.84 -5.49
CA PRO A 41 -8.32 4.48 -5.90
C PRO A 41 -7.24 3.49 -5.48
N THR A 42 -7.63 2.40 -4.81
CA THR A 42 -6.71 1.42 -4.24
C THR A 42 -5.81 0.77 -5.30
N GLU A 43 -6.29 0.62 -6.53
CA GLU A 43 -5.54 0.08 -7.66
C GLU A 43 -4.31 0.91 -8.05
N THR A 44 -4.29 2.21 -7.70
CA THR A 44 -3.15 3.10 -7.98
C THR A 44 -2.11 3.09 -6.87
N PHE A 45 -2.46 2.56 -5.68
CA PHE A 45 -1.55 2.38 -4.56
C PHE A 45 -1.85 1.08 -3.79
N PRO A 46 -1.69 -0.09 -4.42
CA PRO A 46 -1.99 -1.36 -3.76
C PRO A 46 -0.95 -1.68 -2.68
N ALA A 47 -1.38 -2.37 -1.62
CA ALA A 47 -0.47 -3.11 -0.75
C ALA A 47 0.10 -4.29 -1.56
N ALA A 48 1.35 -4.20 -1.99
CA ALA A 48 1.96 -5.20 -2.84
C ALA A 48 2.21 -6.49 -2.07
N GLU A 49 1.71 -7.60 -2.60
CA GLU A 49 1.95 -8.95 -2.07
C GLU A 49 3.33 -9.49 -2.50
N SER A 50 3.79 -10.55 -1.82
CA SER A 50 5.02 -11.23 -2.22
C SER A 50 4.91 -11.80 -3.63
N GLY A 51 5.82 -11.39 -4.51
CA GLY A 51 5.81 -11.78 -5.93
C GLY A 51 4.88 -10.94 -6.81
N HIS A 52 4.32 -9.84 -6.29
CA HIS A 52 3.55 -8.90 -7.09
C HIS A 52 4.38 -8.35 -8.26
N VAL A 53 3.79 -8.39 -9.46
CA VAL A 53 4.38 -7.83 -10.69
C VAL A 53 3.56 -6.60 -11.07
N TRP A 54 4.26 -5.50 -11.31
CA TRP A 54 3.66 -4.29 -11.86
C TRP A 54 3.83 -4.28 -13.37
N GLU A 55 2.71 -4.21 -14.10
CA GLU A 55 2.69 -4.29 -15.56
C GLU A 55 2.71 -2.92 -16.28
N GLY A 56 2.80 -1.81 -15.52
CA GLY A 56 2.76 -0.46 -16.09
C GLY A 56 1.34 0.12 -16.21
N ALA A 57 1.27 1.37 -16.66
CA ALA A 57 0.05 2.10 -16.99
C ALA A 57 0.11 2.58 -18.44
#